data_AF-A0A8D9UF70-F1
#
_entry.id   AF-A0A8D9UF70-F1
#
_cell.length_a   1.000
_cell.length_b   1.000
_cell.length_c   1.000
_cell.angle_alpha   90.00
_cell.angle_beta   90.00
_cell.angle_gamma   90.00
#
_symmetry.space_group_name_H-M   'P 1'
#
loop_
_entity.id
_entity.type
_entity.pdbx_description
1 polymer ?
#
loop_
_entity_poly.entity_id
_entity_poly.type
_entity_poly.pdbx_seq_one_letter_code
_entity_poly.pdbx_strand_id
1 'polypeptide(L)'
;MRDYEPYFTEDGSIGLYSYADKDVYHSKFGALTEAWEKFILPADLDNFDFENLKVLDVCYGIGYNTKALMSFLINHVKFKKKNIFIKLFNLVSIGINNLIRKAKGLSPYNETRCDDKNYCFSIDCLDINEELVKLSPFFRTVKTPEEIYESIVPKILNCFDTYYTLKKLFIEIASRFAPKNKKSINELLDLKFRNMHIEKEYKINPYVNYIIMNRLYEHFEGEYLNKDLKKILREKKNRSFFDKPSIKYARFNQIWGYHKSSRFNLSAFLHNIYYAHLSKRYKKIKFKTAESLFNVNFYINDARKTILQLKGEYDLIFLDAFTYTKAPQLWSVEFIAELYKRISDSGLLMTYSTSAQVRNTLLENKFYVGKIYDKKTNRVIGTIASKDKTKIKHPLNTYEIGLCNTKAGIPYHDPNLSFDSKDIMELREYEFRHSDLMSSSKYMKIRSLKNE
;
A
#
# COMPACT_ATOMS: atom_id res chain seq x y z
N MET A 1 6.54 -18.34 8.38
CA MET A 1 7.64 -17.44 8.05
C MET A 1 8.91 -18.14 8.45
N ARG A 2 9.32 -19.16 7.70
CA ARG A 2 10.52 -19.94 8.10
C ARG A 2 11.79 -19.10 7.96
N ASP A 3 11.81 -18.20 6.98
CA ASP A 3 12.98 -17.37 6.65
C ASP A 3 12.81 -15.87 6.91
N TYR A 4 11.64 -15.47 7.42
CA TYR A 4 11.31 -14.07 7.69
C TYR A 4 11.02 -13.80 9.17
N GLU A 5 11.57 -12.70 9.69
CA GLU A 5 11.24 -12.18 11.01
C GLU A 5 10.54 -10.81 10.91
N PRO A 6 9.28 -10.71 11.36
CA PRO A 6 8.58 -9.44 11.34
C PRO A 6 9.09 -8.49 12.43
N TYR A 7 9.20 -7.22 12.10
CA TYR A 7 9.53 -6.15 13.05
C TYR A 7 8.64 -4.92 12.81
N PHE A 8 8.48 -4.07 13.82
CA PHE A 8 7.79 -2.80 13.66
C PHE A 8 8.77 -1.73 13.18
N THR A 9 8.41 -1.04 12.10
CA THR A 9 9.10 0.16 11.62
C THR A 9 8.71 1.38 12.45
N GLU A 10 9.42 2.50 12.28
CA GLU A 10 9.16 3.73 13.03
C GLU A 10 7.77 4.35 12.73
N ASP A 11 7.27 4.21 11.50
CA ASP A 11 5.89 4.60 11.13
C ASP A 11 4.80 3.63 11.64
N GLY A 12 5.18 2.58 12.39
CA GLY A 12 4.27 1.56 12.92
C GLY A 12 3.65 0.66 11.84
N SER A 13 4.23 0.60 10.65
CA SER A 13 4.01 -0.51 9.71
C SER A 13 4.90 -1.70 10.10
N ILE A 14 4.85 -2.78 9.31
CA ILE A 14 5.56 -4.02 9.59
C ILE A 14 6.55 -4.24 8.46
N GLY A 15 7.84 -4.28 8.81
CA GLY A 15 8.89 -4.78 7.92
C GLY A 15 9.13 -6.26 8.16
N LEU A 16 9.88 -6.90 7.26
CA LEU A 16 10.34 -8.28 7.41
C LEU A 16 11.85 -8.34 7.26
N TYR A 17 12.56 -9.00 8.16
CA TYR A 17 13.96 -9.34 7.96
C TYR A 17 14.06 -10.72 7.32
N SER A 18 14.70 -10.82 6.14
CA SER A 18 15.04 -12.07 5.47
C SER A 18 16.38 -12.57 5.99
N TYR A 19 16.39 -13.74 6.64
CA TYR A 19 17.63 -14.39 7.05
C TYR A 19 18.43 -14.93 5.86
N ALA A 20 17.73 -15.39 4.81
CA ALA A 20 18.36 -15.90 3.60
C ALA A 20 19.12 -14.78 2.87
N ASP A 21 18.49 -13.62 2.71
CA ASP A 21 19.05 -12.50 1.96
C ASP A 21 19.89 -11.55 2.82
N LYS A 22 19.90 -11.76 4.14
CA LYS A 22 20.46 -10.85 5.15
C LYS A 22 20.02 -9.41 4.91
N ASP A 23 18.74 -9.20 4.62
CA ASP A 23 18.15 -7.90 4.32
C ASP A 23 16.83 -7.65 5.02
N VAL A 24 16.42 -6.39 5.03
CA VAL A 24 15.06 -5.98 5.37
C VAL A 24 14.22 -5.76 4.12
N TYR A 25 12.99 -6.27 4.14
CA TYR A 25 11.87 -5.79 3.33
C TYR A 25 11.44 -4.45 3.90
N HIS A 26 11.55 -3.42 3.05
CA HIS A 26 11.31 -2.02 3.37
C HIS A 26 12.28 -1.43 4.40
N SER A 27 12.42 -0.11 4.38
CA SER A 27 13.31 0.59 5.31
C SER A 27 12.86 0.45 6.77
N LYS A 28 13.81 0.57 7.70
CA LYS A 28 13.52 0.64 9.15
C LYS A 28 12.60 1.81 9.51
N PHE A 29 12.66 2.89 8.74
CA PHE A 29 11.86 4.11 8.93
C PHE A 29 10.37 3.86 8.71
N GLY A 30 9.99 3.11 7.68
CA GLY A 30 8.56 2.85 7.45
C GLY A 30 8.25 2.25 6.09
N ALA A 31 7.62 1.07 6.08
CA ALA A 31 7.14 0.44 4.85
C ALA A 31 5.94 1.16 4.25
N LEU A 32 5.04 1.68 5.09
CA LEU A 32 3.87 2.42 4.61
C LEU A 32 4.29 3.82 4.14
N THR A 33 5.12 4.53 4.90
CA THR A 33 5.67 5.83 4.47
C THR A 33 6.40 5.71 3.13
N GLU A 34 7.24 4.69 2.97
CA GLU A 34 7.93 4.40 1.72
C GLU A 34 6.97 4.20 0.55
N ALA A 35 5.94 3.37 0.71
CA ALA A 35 4.92 3.15 -0.32
C ALA A 35 4.24 4.46 -0.75
N TRP A 36 3.90 5.32 0.20
CA TRP A 36 3.25 6.59 -0.09
C TRP A 36 4.20 7.58 -0.77
N GLU A 37 5.37 7.80 -0.22
CA GLU A 37 6.28 8.86 -0.68
C GLU A 37 6.99 8.51 -1.98
N LYS A 38 7.25 7.22 -2.24
CA LYS A 38 7.97 6.77 -3.43
C LYS A 38 7.07 6.32 -4.58
N PHE A 39 5.81 5.97 -4.31
CA PHE A 39 4.91 5.44 -5.34
C PHE A 39 3.59 6.22 -5.43
N ILE A 40 2.88 6.47 -4.33
CA ILE A 40 1.53 7.07 -4.41
C ILE A 40 1.55 8.58 -4.67
N LEU A 41 2.35 9.33 -3.91
CA LEU A 41 2.43 10.79 -4.07
C LEU A 41 3.08 11.21 -5.41
N PRO A 42 4.16 10.56 -5.89
CA PRO A 42 4.80 10.93 -7.15
C PRO A 42 3.95 10.56 -8.37
N ALA A 43 3.06 9.56 -8.23
CA ALA A 43 2.08 9.22 -9.26
C ALA A 43 1.10 10.36 -9.56
N ASP A 44 0.94 11.34 -8.65
CA ASP A 44 0.08 12.50 -8.85
C ASP A 44 -1.34 12.12 -9.32
N LEU A 45 -1.88 11.08 -8.68
CA LEU A 45 -3.12 10.40 -9.07
C LEU A 45 -4.30 11.36 -9.22
N ASP A 46 -4.32 12.49 -8.52
CA ASP A 46 -5.38 13.51 -8.65
C ASP A 46 -5.58 14.00 -10.10
N ASN A 47 -4.55 13.89 -10.94
CA ASN A 47 -4.55 14.27 -12.34
C ASN A 47 -4.77 13.09 -13.32
N PHE A 48 -5.02 11.88 -12.82
CA PHE A 48 -5.30 10.71 -13.66
C PHE A 48 -6.78 10.63 -14.06
N ASP A 49 -7.03 10.13 -15.28
CA ASP A 49 -8.36 9.64 -15.62
C ASP A 49 -8.58 8.31 -14.91
N PHE A 50 -9.42 8.35 -13.88
CA PHE A 50 -9.67 7.20 -13.02
C PHE A 50 -10.61 6.16 -13.66
N GLU A 51 -11.17 6.41 -14.85
CA GLU A 51 -12.19 5.53 -15.41
C GLU A 51 -11.69 4.08 -15.58
N ASN A 52 -10.40 3.86 -15.88
CA ASN A 52 -9.80 2.52 -15.99
C ASN A 52 -8.30 2.49 -15.64
N LEU A 53 -7.92 2.84 -14.40
CA LEU A 53 -6.50 2.78 -13.97
C LEU A 53 -5.99 1.34 -13.94
N LYS A 54 -4.92 1.06 -14.69
CA LYS A 54 -4.20 -0.22 -14.67
C LYS A 54 -2.83 -0.08 -14.02
N VAL A 55 -2.55 -0.93 -13.03
CA VAL A 55 -1.32 -0.89 -12.26
C VAL A 55 -0.63 -2.25 -12.25
N LEU A 56 0.69 -2.23 -12.43
CA LEU A 56 1.57 -3.38 -12.25
C LEU A 56 2.41 -3.18 -10.98
N ASP A 57 2.27 -4.06 -10.00
CA ASP A 57 3.07 -4.07 -8.76
C ASP A 57 4.08 -5.21 -8.84
N VAL A 58 5.33 -4.89 -9.18
CA VAL A 58 6.43 -5.84 -9.34
C VAL A 58 7.13 -6.02 -7.99
N CYS A 59 7.18 -7.27 -7.52
CA CYS A 59 7.60 -7.66 -6.17
C CYS A 59 6.60 -7.20 -5.10
N TYR A 60 5.36 -7.65 -5.25
CA TYR A 60 4.25 -7.34 -4.35
C TYR A 60 4.61 -7.54 -2.87
N GLY A 61 5.30 -8.63 -2.53
CA GLY A 61 5.71 -9.01 -1.18
C GLY A 61 4.54 -9.07 -0.22
N ILE A 62 4.50 -8.11 0.72
CA ILE A 62 3.40 -7.95 1.69
C ILE A 62 2.38 -6.87 1.28
N GLY A 63 2.53 -6.30 0.08
CA GLY A 63 1.54 -5.52 -0.64
C GLY A 63 1.42 -4.05 -0.24
N TYR A 64 2.46 -3.42 0.30
CA TYR A 64 2.33 -2.04 0.79
C TYR A 64 1.99 -1.03 -0.31
N ASN A 65 2.59 -1.15 -1.50
CA ASN A 65 2.31 -0.27 -2.63
C ASN A 65 0.86 -0.43 -3.10
N THR A 66 0.42 -1.67 -3.38
CA THR A 66 -0.98 -1.98 -3.67
C THR A 66 -1.94 -1.49 -2.57
N LYS A 67 -1.64 -1.73 -1.28
CA LYS A 67 -2.49 -1.29 -0.16
C LYS A 67 -2.60 0.22 -0.05
N ALA A 68 -1.50 0.93 -0.25
CA ALA A 68 -1.44 2.39 -0.23
C ALA A 68 -2.27 2.96 -1.38
N LEU A 69 -2.11 2.43 -2.59
CA LEU A 69 -2.89 2.80 -3.77
C LEU A 69 -4.39 2.57 -3.55
N MET A 70 -4.80 1.37 -3.14
CA MET A 70 -6.21 1.07 -2.88
C MET A 70 -6.79 1.98 -1.79
N SER A 71 -6.00 2.28 -0.75
CA SER A 71 -6.42 3.19 0.32
C SER A 71 -6.64 4.61 -0.20
N PHE A 72 -5.71 5.11 -1.02
CA PHE A 72 -5.85 6.39 -1.71
C PHE A 72 -7.13 6.41 -2.54
N LEU A 73 -7.32 5.43 -3.44
CA LEU A 73 -8.46 5.37 -4.35
C LEU A 73 -9.81 5.29 -3.61
N ILE A 74 -9.94 4.44 -2.58
CA ILE A 74 -11.17 4.35 -1.76
C ILE A 74 -11.48 5.69 -1.08
N ASN A 75 -10.45 6.42 -0.67
CA ASN A 75 -10.61 7.71 -0.01
C ASN A 75 -10.89 8.84 -1.03
N HIS A 76 -10.28 8.85 -2.21
CA HIS A 76 -10.53 9.82 -3.29
C HIS A 76 -11.92 9.67 -3.91
N VAL A 77 -12.39 8.44 -4.13
CA VAL A 77 -13.76 8.19 -4.65
C VAL A 77 -14.85 8.73 -3.70
N LYS A 78 -14.59 8.80 -2.38
CA LYS A 78 -15.51 9.46 -1.43
C LYS A 78 -15.64 10.96 -1.68
N PHE A 79 -14.57 11.64 -2.10
CA PHE A 79 -14.57 13.10 -2.29
C PHE A 79 -15.36 13.53 -3.53
N LYS A 80 -15.25 12.82 -4.66
CA LYS A 80 -16.05 13.14 -5.87
C LYS A 80 -17.55 12.91 -5.66
N LYS A 81 -17.97 11.86 -4.93
CA LYS A 81 -19.39 11.66 -4.58
C LYS A 81 -19.94 12.77 -3.66
N LYS A 82 -19.13 13.34 -2.78
CA LYS A 82 -19.55 14.45 -1.89
C LYS A 82 -19.82 15.74 -2.67
N ASN A 83 -19.02 16.03 -3.70
CA ASN A 83 -19.20 17.22 -4.55
C ASN A 83 -20.39 17.09 -5.53
N ILE A 84 -20.65 15.90 -6.08
CA ILE A 84 -21.87 15.66 -6.89
C ILE A 84 -23.13 15.76 -6.02
N PHE A 85 -23.10 15.21 -4.80
CA PHE A 85 -24.25 15.31 -3.89
C PHE A 85 -24.53 16.77 -3.48
N ILE A 86 -23.53 17.61 -3.25
CA ILE A 86 -23.73 19.04 -2.92
C ILE A 86 -24.32 19.81 -4.12
N LYS A 87 -23.88 19.50 -5.34
CA LYS A 87 -24.42 20.12 -6.57
C LYS A 87 -25.86 19.68 -6.84
N LEU A 88 -26.18 18.39 -6.65
CA LEU A 88 -27.55 17.88 -6.75
C LEU A 88 -28.43 18.39 -5.61
N PHE A 89 -27.96 18.48 -4.36
CA PHE A 89 -28.79 18.95 -3.24
C PHE A 89 -29.22 20.41 -3.40
N ASN A 90 -28.38 21.26 -4.01
CA ASN A 90 -28.76 22.65 -4.30
C ASN A 90 -29.80 22.75 -5.43
N LEU A 91 -29.70 21.91 -6.47
CA LEU A 91 -30.69 21.83 -7.56
C LEU A 91 -32.01 21.18 -7.10
N VAL A 92 -31.90 20.12 -6.31
CA VAL A 92 -33.00 19.34 -5.77
C VAL A 92 -33.73 20.10 -4.66
N SER A 93 -33.09 20.94 -3.85
CA SER A 93 -33.79 21.78 -2.87
C SER A 93 -34.70 22.85 -3.52
N ILE A 94 -34.33 23.32 -4.72
CA ILE A 94 -35.16 24.22 -5.53
C ILE A 94 -36.35 23.46 -6.14
N GLY A 95 -36.12 22.21 -6.58
CA GLY A 95 -37.18 21.35 -7.16
C GLY A 95 -38.11 20.68 -6.14
N ILE A 96 -37.62 20.32 -4.95
CA ILE A 96 -38.36 19.60 -3.91
C ILE A 96 -39.45 20.47 -3.28
N ASN A 97 -39.23 21.78 -3.11
CA ASN A 97 -40.28 22.68 -2.61
C ASN A 97 -41.50 22.74 -3.56
N ASN A 98 -41.28 22.52 -4.86
CA ASN A 98 -42.35 22.46 -5.86
C ASN A 98 -43.00 21.06 -5.97
N LEU A 99 -42.26 19.98 -5.69
CA LEU A 99 -42.74 18.59 -5.78
C LEU A 99 -43.44 18.06 -4.51
N ILE A 100 -43.06 18.54 -3.31
CA ILE A 100 -43.69 18.13 -2.04
C ILE A 100 -45.18 18.52 -2.00
N ARG A 101 -45.61 19.54 -2.73
CA ARG A 101 -47.03 19.91 -2.86
C ARG A 101 -47.88 18.93 -3.68
N LYS A 102 -47.27 18.02 -4.46
CA LYS A 102 -47.99 17.19 -5.46
C LYS A 102 -47.95 15.68 -5.26
N ALA A 103 -47.11 15.11 -4.40
CA ALA A 103 -46.93 13.66 -4.31
C ALA A 103 -47.36 13.05 -2.96
N LYS A 104 -48.66 13.14 -2.63
CA LYS A 104 -49.31 12.20 -1.70
C LYS A 104 -49.79 11.00 -2.52
N GLY A 105 -49.04 9.90 -2.46
CA GLY A 105 -49.44 8.59 -2.97
C GLY A 105 -48.46 8.02 -3.99
N LEU A 106 -47.65 7.03 -3.57
CA LEU A 106 -47.25 5.83 -4.32
C LEU A 106 -46.22 4.97 -3.54
N SER A 107 -46.34 3.66 -3.76
CA SER A 107 -45.71 2.49 -3.11
C SER A 107 -44.19 2.35 -3.28
N PRO A 108 -43.47 1.61 -2.41
CA PRO A 108 -42.01 1.47 -2.48
C PRO A 108 -41.55 0.25 -3.30
N TYR A 109 -40.25 0.27 -3.63
CA TYR A 109 -39.41 -0.79 -4.21
C TYR A 109 -39.29 -0.83 -5.73
N ASN A 110 -38.31 -0.07 -6.24
CA ASN A 110 -37.52 -0.46 -7.40
C ASN A 110 -36.03 -0.34 -7.03
N GLU A 111 -35.28 -1.36 -7.45
CA GLU A 111 -33.85 -1.51 -7.30
C GLU A 111 -33.11 -0.21 -7.64
N THR A 112 -32.24 0.25 -6.74
CA THR A 112 -31.22 1.22 -7.11
C THR A 112 -30.23 0.54 -8.04
N ARG A 113 -30.51 0.58 -9.35
CA ARG A 113 -29.48 0.68 -10.37
C ARG A 113 -28.56 1.83 -9.95
N CYS A 114 -27.30 1.50 -9.64
CA CYS A 114 -26.27 2.52 -9.53
C CYS A 114 -25.95 2.95 -10.95
N ASP A 115 -26.28 4.20 -11.29
CA ASP A 115 -25.97 4.81 -12.58
C ASP A 115 -24.45 4.74 -12.90
N ASP A 116 -24.13 3.99 -13.96
CA ASP A 116 -23.17 4.20 -15.05
C ASP A 116 -21.99 5.16 -14.84
N LYS A 117 -21.03 4.78 -13.98
CA LYS A 117 -19.57 4.86 -14.23
C LYS A 117 -18.88 3.75 -13.41
N ASN A 118 -18.66 2.59 -13.99
CA ASN A 118 -17.95 1.48 -13.34
C ASN A 118 -16.45 1.78 -13.31
N TYR A 119 -15.98 2.54 -12.31
CA TYR A 119 -14.56 2.61 -11.99
C TYR A 119 -14.04 1.18 -11.74
N CYS A 120 -13.21 0.68 -12.63
CA CYS A 120 -12.56 -0.63 -12.51
C CYS A 120 -11.05 -0.42 -12.47
N PHE A 121 -10.48 -0.45 -11.28
CA PHE A 121 -9.04 -0.40 -11.07
C PHE A 121 -8.49 -1.81 -11.19
N SER A 122 -7.62 -2.05 -12.18
CA SER A 122 -6.95 -3.35 -12.35
C SER A 122 -5.56 -3.28 -11.78
N ILE A 123 -5.21 -4.22 -10.89
CA ILE A 123 -3.90 -4.30 -10.26
C ILE A 123 -3.36 -5.71 -10.47
N ASP A 124 -2.26 -5.82 -11.22
CA ASP A 124 -1.54 -7.07 -11.41
C ASP A 124 -0.33 -7.10 -10.46
N CYS A 125 -0.33 -8.04 -9.54
CA CYS A 125 0.68 -8.20 -8.49
C CYS A 125 1.60 -9.38 -8.84
N LEU A 126 2.88 -9.11 -9.08
CA LEU A 126 3.89 -10.11 -9.43
C LEU A 126 4.75 -10.39 -8.22
N ASP A 127 4.92 -11.67 -7.88
CA ASP A 127 5.86 -12.09 -6.84
C ASP A 127 6.27 -13.56 -7.04
N ILE A 128 7.38 -13.99 -6.45
CA ILE A 128 7.77 -15.40 -6.41
C ILE A 128 7.41 -16.05 -5.06
N ASN A 129 7.16 -15.25 -4.03
CA ASN A 129 6.95 -15.70 -2.66
C ASN A 129 5.47 -15.81 -2.32
N GLU A 130 4.92 -16.99 -2.58
CA GLU A 130 3.54 -17.33 -2.23
C GLU A 130 3.20 -17.07 -0.75
N GLU A 131 4.14 -17.39 0.17
CA GLU A 131 3.89 -17.27 1.61
C GLU A 131 3.65 -15.82 2.01
N LEU A 132 4.48 -14.89 1.53
CA LEU A 132 4.37 -13.46 1.81
C LEU A 132 3.09 -12.87 1.22
N VAL A 133 2.77 -13.22 -0.03
CA VAL A 133 1.53 -12.83 -0.70
C VAL A 133 0.32 -13.26 0.14
N LYS A 134 0.31 -14.51 0.60
CA LYS A 134 -0.78 -15.07 1.44
C LYS A 134 -0.86 -14.41 2.82
N LEU A 135 0.27 -14.02 3.41
CA LEU A 135 0.32 -13.35 4.71
C LEU A 135 -0.09 -11.87 4.64
N SER A 136 0.00 -11.26 3.45
CA SER A 136 -0.21 -9.83 3.24
C SER A 136 -1.42 -9.24 3.96
N PRO A 137 -2.65 -9.82 3.95
CA PRO A 137 -3.81 -9.16 4.54
C PRO A 137 -3.87 -9.27 6.06
N PHE A 138 -3.06 -10.14 6.65
CA PHE A 138 -3.06 -10.40 8.09
C PHE A 138 -2.15 -9.47 8.85
N PHE A 139 -1.20 -8.81 8.20
CA PHE A 139 -0.31 -7.87 8.88
C PHE A 139 -1.09 -6.70 9.47
N ARG A 140 -0.83 -6.46 10.76
CA ARG A 140 -1.43 -5.38 11.51
C ARG A 140 -0.86 -4.06 11.04
N THR A 141 -1.75 -3.12 10.78
CA THR A 141 -1.39 -1.71 10.72
C THR A 141 -1.48 -1.16 12.15
N VAL A 142 -0.35 -0.76 12.76
CA VAL A 142 -0.37 -0.26 14.14
C VAL A 142 -1.19 1.03 14.20
N LYS A 143 -1.96 1.13 15.28
CA LYS A 143 -2.81 2.29 15.60
C LYS A 143 -1.95 3.46 16.04
N THR A 144 -2.29 4.68 15.63
CA THR A 144 -1.56 5.87 16.11
C THR A 144 -1.69 6.02 17.64
N PRO A 145 -0.77 6.70 18.34
CA PRO A 145 -0.91 7.02 19.76
C PRO A 145 -2.28 7.62 20.06
N GLU A 146 -2.83 8.45 19.17
CA GLU A 146 -4.18 9.03 19.27
C GLU A 146 -5.26 7.95 19.14
N GLU A 147 -5.15 6.99 18.22
CA GLU A 147 -6.12 5.89 18.10
C GLU A 147 -6.02 4.89 19.27
N ILE A 148 -4.82 4.70 19.81
CA ILE A 148 -4.61 3.97 21.06
C ILE A 148 -5.26 4.75 22.19
N TYR A 149 -5.03 6.07 22.26
CA TYR A 149 -5.62 6.97 23.24
C TYR A 149 -7.14 6.88 23.19
N GLU A 150 -7.77 7.17 22.05
CA GLU A 150 -9.21 7.12 21.83
C GLU A 150 -9.82 5.74 22.13
N SER A 151 -9.07 4.65 21.94
CA SER A 151 -9.59 3.30 22.17
C SER A 151 -9.31 2.71 23.55
N ILE A 152 -8.26 3.17 24.24
CA ILE A 152 -7.81 2.67 25.54
C ILE A 152 -8.19 3.62 26.67
N VAL A 153 -8.03 4.94 26.50
CA VAL A 153 -8.29 5.93 27.55
C VAL A 153 -9.72 5.84 28.08
N PRO A 154 -10.79 5.74 27.24
CA PRO A 154 -12.14 5.56 27.78
C PRO A 154 -12.29 4.29 28.62
N LYS A 155 -11.58 3.21 28.29
CA LYS A 155 -11.62 1.95 29.06
C LYS A 155 -10.88 2.07 30.38
N ILE A 156 -9.71 2.70 30.36
CA ILE A 156 -8.94 3.00 31.58
C ILE A 156 -9.77 3.88 32.50
N LEU A 157 -10.36 4.95 31.97
CA LEU A 157 -11.23 5.85 32.74
C LEU A 157 -12.44 5.10 33.31
N ASN A 158 -13.10 4.24 32.53
CA ASN A 158 -14.19 3.41 33.05
C ASN A 158 -13.74 2.46 34.16
N CYS A 159 -12.57 1.83 34.04
CA CYS A 159 -12.00 0.98 35.09
C CYS A 159 -11.72 1.80 36.37
N PHE A 160 -11.21 3.02 36.23
CA PHE A 160 -11.00 3.93 37.37
C PHE A 160 -12.31 4.43 37.97
N ASP A 161 -13.31 4.78 37.16
CA ASP A 161 -14.64 5.17 37.64
C ASP A 161 -15.28 3.99 38.40
N THR A 162 -15.11 2.76 37.92
CA THR A 162 -15.54 1.52 38.61
C THR A 162 -14.78 1.35 39.93
N TYR A 163 -13.45 1.52 39.92
CA TYR A 163 -12.62 1.46 41.13
C TYR A 163 -13.06 2.49 42.16
N TYR A 164 -13.30 3.75 41.78
CA TYR A 164 -13.75 4.79 42.70
C TYR A 164 -15.14 4.54 43.27
N THR A 165 -16.02 3.93 42.47
CA THR A 165 -17.34 3.48 42.93
C THR A 165 -17.20 2.36 43.98
N LEU A 166 -16.29 1.41 43.75
CA LEU A 166 -16.01 0.28 44.65
C LEU A 166 -15.06 0.62 45.81
N LYS A 167 -14.31 1.72 45.73
CA LYS A 167 -13.41 2.24 46.78
C LYS A 167 -14.19 2.68 48.01
N LYS A 168 -15.48 3.01 47.87
CA LYS A 168 -16.39 3.17 49.00
C LYS A 168 -16.66 1.87 49.76
N LEU A 169 -16.38 0.71 49.15
CA LEU A 169 -16.67 -0.63 49.68
C LEU A 169 -15.41 -1.37 50.18
N PHE A 170 -14.20 -1.04 49.68
CA PHE A 170 -12.96 -1.73 50.03
C PHE A 170 -11.78 -0.77 50.34
N ILE A 171 -11.03 -1.12 51.37
CA ILE A 171 -10.18 -0.31 52.28
C ILE A 171 -9.08 0.60 51.66
N GLU A 172 -8.80 1.67 52.41
CA GLU A 172 -7.81 2.77 52.33
C GLU A 172 -6.36 2.47 51.88
N ILE A 173 -5.90 1.22 51.82
CA ILE A 173 -4.45 0.93 51.71
C ILE A 173 -3.88 1.29 50.31
N ALA A 174 -4.70 1.21 49.25
CA ALA A 174 -4.29 1.59 47.89
C ALA A 174 -4.31 3.10 47.60
N SER A 175 -4.67 3.94 48.59
CA SER A 175 -4.95 5.37 48.38
C SER A 175 -3.72 6.27 48.25
N ARG A 176 -2.54 5.85 48.74
CA ARG A 176 -1.33 6.69 48.78
C ARG A 176 -0.61 6.87 47.44
N PHE A 177 -0.79 5.95 46.49
CA PHE A 177 -0.09 5.97 45.19
C PHE A 177 -1.03 6.10 43.97
N ALA A 178 -2.34 6.23 44.20
CA ALA A 178 -3.33 6.31 43.12
C ALA A 178 -3.64 7.77 42.74
N PRO A 179 -3.85 8.09 41.44
CA PRO A 179 -4.25 9.43 40.99
C PRO A 179 -5.53 9.89 41.69
N LYS A 180 -5.57 11.11 42.22
CA LYS A 180 -6.66 11.59 43.10
C LYS A 180 -8.02 11.76 42.41
N ASN A 181 -8.06 12.02 41.09
CA ASN A 181 -9.30 12.20 40.34
C ASN A 181 -9.14 11.91 38.84
N LYS A 182 -10.26 11.95 38.10
CA LYS A 182 -10.32 11.73 36.64
C LYS A 182 -9.42 12.68 35.85
N LYS A 183 -9.27 13.92 36.31
CA LYS A 183 -8.44 14.95 35.67
C LYS A 183 -6.95 14.58 35.71
N SER A 184 -6.44 14.13 36.85
CA SER A 184 -5.03 13.75 36.98
C SER A 184 -4.68 12.48 36.19
N ILE A 185 -5.63 11.56 36.02
CA ILE A 185 -5.46 10.39 35.14
C ILE A 185 -5.35 10.83 33.68
N ASN A 186 -6.22 11.74 33.22
CA ASN A 186 -6.14 12.29 31.87
C ASN A 186 -4.81 13.02 31.64
N GLU A 187 -4.36 13.84 32.58
CA GLU A 187 -3.07 14.55 32.47
C GLU A 187 -1.87 13.58 32.35
N LEU A 188 -1.86 12.48 33.12
CA LEU A 188 -0.81 11.45 33.05
C LEU A 188 -0.87 10.65 31.75
N LEU A 189 -2.08 10.30 31.28
CA LEU A 189 -2.26 9.62 29.99
C LEU A 189 -1.84 10.55 28.85
N ASP A 190 -2.25 11.82 28.86
CA ASP A 190 -1.85 12.82 27.89
C ASP A 190 -0.33 12.99 27.83
N LEU A 191 0.35 13.09 28.97
CA LEU A 191 1.82 13.17 29.04
C LEU A 191 2.47 11.90 28.45
N LYS A 192 1.95 10.72 28.78
CA LYS A 192 2.47 9.45 28.25
C LYS A 192 2.28 9.33 26.74
N PHE A 193 1.12 9.73 26.23
CA PHE A 193 0.79 9.65 24.80
C PHE A 193 1.44 10.78 23.98
N ARG A 194 1.63 11.99 24.54
CA ARG A 194 2.44 13.06 23.91
C ARG A 194 3.91 12.67 23.76
N ASN A 195 4.45 11.91 24.71
CA ASN A 195 5.83 11.44 24.66
C ASN A 195 6.00 10.20 23.75
N MET A 196 4.91 9.60 23.25
CA MET A 196 4.99 8.57 22.21
C MET A 196 5.15 9.26 20.85
N HIS A 197 6.39 9.46 20.41
CA HIS A 197 6.68 9.89 19.04
C HIS A 197 6.32 8.78 18.04
N ILE A 198 5.10 8.78 17.53
CA ILE A 198 4.70 8.05 16.33
C ILE A 198 3.96 9.03 15.43
N GLU A 199 4.71 9.78 14.63
CA GLU A 199 4.14 10.66 13.60
C GLU A 199 3.65 9.79 12.43
N LYS A 200 2.46 9.21 12.55
CA LYS A 200 1.90 8.43 11.45
C LYS A 200 1.11 9.33 10.51
N GLU A 201 1.74 9.72 9.41
CA GLU A 201 1.10 10.53 8.36
C GLU A 201 0.09 9.73 7.52
N TYR A 202 0.38 8.44 7.26
CA TYR A 202 -0.40 7.62 6.33
C TYR A 202 -1.16 6.46 6.99
N LYS A 203 -2.36 6.14 6.49
CA LYS A 203 -3.23 5.07 7.00
C LYS A 203 -3.78 4.21 5.87
N ILE A 204 -3.76 2.89 6.10
CA ILE A 204 -4.43 1.93 5.22
C ILE A 204 -5.92 1.92 5.55
N ASN A 205 -6.76 2.02 4.53
CA ASN A 205 -8.20 1.92 4.70
C ASN A 205 -8.58 0.51 5.17
N PRO A 206 -9.41 0.35 6.22
CA PRO A 206 -9.73 -0.96 6.79
C PRO A 206 -10.33 -1.98 5.81
N TYR A 207 -10.93 -1.53 4.70
CA TYR A 207 -11.48 -2.43 3.67
C TYR A 207 -10.41 -3.09 2.82
N VAL A 208 -9.24 -2.47 2.66
CA VAL A 208 -8.20 -2.94 1.75
C VAL A 208 -7.76 -4.37 2.08
N ASN A 209 -7.44 -4.66 3.34
CA ASN A 209 -7.04 -6.02 3.73
C ASN A 209 -8.16 -7.04 3.47
N TYR A 210 -9.43 -6.67 3.65
CA TYR A 210 -10.54 -7.58 3.35
C TYR A 210 -10.71 -7.81 1.84
N ILE A 211 -10.54 -6.77 1.02
CA ILE A 211 -10.61 -6.89 -0.44
C ILE A 211 -9.47 -7.78 -0.96
N ILE A 212 -8.23 -7.51 -0.54
CA ILE A 212 -7.06 -8.35 -0.91
C ILE A 212 -7.29 -9.80 -0.45
N MET A 213 -7.79 -10.00 0.77
CA MET A 213 -8.08 -11.34 1.28
C MET A 213 -9.12 -12.07 0.44
N ASN A 214 -10.18 -11.39 0.00
CA ASN A 214 -11.21 -11.95 -0.88
C ASN A 214 -10.63 -12.33 -2.24
N ARG A 215 -9.78 -11.48 -2.84
CA ARG A 215 -9.07 -11.80 -4.08
C ARG A 215 -8.10 -12.97 -3.95
N LEU A 216 -7.44 -13.13 -2.81
CA LEU A 216 -6.60 -14.30 -2.53
C LEU A 216 -7.41 -15.58 -2.35
N TYR A 217 -8.61 -15.52 -1.75
CA TYR A 217 -9.52 -16.66 -1.72
C TYR A 217 -9.98 -17.06 -3.11
N GLU A 218 -10.24 -16.10 -4.00
CA GLU A 218 -10.59 -16.37 -5.40
C GLU A 218 -9.40 -16.99 -6.15
N HIS A 219 -8.18 -16.50 -5.93
CA HIS A 219 -6.96 -16.98 -6.60
C HIS A 219 -6.53 -18.39 -6.17
N PHE A 220 -6.52 -18.68 -4.87
CA PHE A 220 -6.07 -19.98 -4.34
C PHE A 220 -7.20 -20.94 -4.00
N GLU A 221 -8.46 -20.51 -4.15
CA GLU A 221 -9.64 -21.29 -3.82
C GLU A 221 -9.57 -21.91 -2.40
N GLY A 222 -9.73 -23.23 -2.28
CA GLY A 222 -9.66 -23.97 -1.03
C GLY A 222 -8.28 -24.00 -0.37
N GLU A 223 -7.21 -23.70 -1.11
CA GLU A 223 -5.81 -23.81 -0.67
C GLU A 223 -5.27 -22.55 0.02
N TYR A 224 -6.04 -21.46 0.07
CA TYR A 224 -5.57 -20.21 0.66
C TYR A 224 -5.20 -20.36 2.15
N LEU A 225 -6.17 -20.74 2.98
CA LEU A 225 -5.98 -20.97 4.43
C LEU A 225 -5.56 -22.42 4.73
N ASN A 226 -4.43 -22.83 4.16
CA ASN A 226 -3.84 -24.15 4.39
C ASN A 226 -3.31 -24.33 5.84
N LYS A 227 -2.83 -25.55 6.15
CA LYS A 227 -2.35 -25.89 7.51
C LYS A 227 -1.14 -25.05 7.92
N ASP A 228 -0.23 -24.74 7.00
CA ASP A 228 0.99 -23.98 7.28
C ASP A 228 0.70 -22.52 7.58
N LEU A 229 -0.14 -21.86 6.77
CA LEU A 229 -0.55 -20.48 7.04
C LEU A 229 -1.27 -20.36 8.39
N LYS A 230 -2.15 -21.32 8.71
CA LYS A 230 -2.82 -21.38 10.02
C LYS A 230 -1.83 -21.54 11.18
N LYS A 231 -0.76 -22.32 10.99
CA LYS A 231 0.30 -22.50 11.99
C LYS A 231 0.99 -21.15 12.25
N ILE A 232 1.43 -20.48 11.19
CA ILE A 232 2.09 -19.16 11.26
C ILE A 232 1.22 -18.13 11.99
N LEU A 233 -0.06 -18.04 11.63
CA LEU A 233 -1.01 -17.10 12.25
C LEU A 233 -1.30 -17.39 13.73
N ARG A 234 -1.00 -18.60 14.22
CA ARG A 234 -1.20 -19.02 15.62
C ARG A 234 0.08 -18.97 16.45
N GLU A 235 1.25 -18.84 15.82
CA GLU A 235 2.53 -18.80 16.52
C GLU A 235 2.57 -17.65 17.52
N LYS A 236 2.89 -17.96 18.78
CA LYS A 236 2.90 -16.99 19.88
C LYS A 236 3.84 -15.82 19.61
N LYS A 237 5.00 -16.09 19.00
CA LYS A 237 6.01 -15.09 18.63
C LYS A 237 5.51 -14.08 17.59
N ASN A 238 4.65 -14.50 16.66
CA ASN A 238 4.19 -13.65 15.56
C ASN A 238 2.86 -12.93 15.86
N ARG A 239 2.16 -13.33 16.92
CA ARG A 239 0.78 -12.89 17.22
C ARG A 239 0.62 -11.38 17.35
N SER A 240 1.66 -10.66 17.78
CA SER A 240 1.68 -9.19 17.90
C SER A 240 1.58 -8.48 16.54
N PHE A 241 2.08 -9.12 15.48
CA PHE A 241 2.18 -8.57 14.14
C PHE A 241 0.93 -8.82 13.30
N PHE A 242 0.01 -9.68 13.74
CA PHE A 242 -1.21 -9.99 12.99
C PHE A 242 -2.46 -9.29 13.53
N ASP A 243 -3.30 -8.85 12.60
CA ASP A 243 -4.58 -8.22 12.85
C ASP A 243 -5.65 -9.27 13.18
N LYS A 244 -6.15 -9.22 14.43
CA LYS A 244 -7.16 -10.18 14.93
C LYS A 244 -8.48 -10.14 14.14
N PRO A 245 -9.06 -8.97 13.79
CA PRO A 245 -10.21 -8.88 12.89
C PRO A 245 -10.00 -9.62 11.57
N SER A 246 -8.86 -9.41 10.91
CA SER A 246 -8.52 -10.08 9.65
C SER A 246 -8.46 -11.61 9.80
N ILE A 247 -7.84 -12.12 10.86
CA ILE A 247 -7.84 -13.57 11.16
C ILE A 247 -9.26 -14.11 11.37
N LYS A 248 -10.12 -13.38 12.09
CA LYS A 248 -11.51 -13.80 12.32
C LYS A 248 -12.31 -13.81 11.03
N TYR A 249 -12.13 -12.80 10.18
CA TYR A 249 -12.76 -12.72 8.87
C TYR A 249 -12.35 -13.89 7.97
N ALA A 250 -11.06 -14.22 7.94
CA ALA A 250 -10.57 -15.35 7.18
C ALA A 250 -11.19 -16.68 7.67
N ARG A 251 -11.23 -16.92 8.98
CA ARG A 251 -11.89 -18.12 9.52
C ARG A 251 -13.38 -18.18 9.18
N PHE A 252 -14.05 -17.04 9.18
CA PHE A 252 -15.46 -16.94 8.78
C PHE A 252 -15.62 -17.36 7.30
N ASN A 253 -14.83 -16.79 6.38
CA ASN A 253 -14.89 -17.13 4.96
C ASN A 253 -14.57 -18.63 4.70
N GLN A 254 -13.65 -19.22 5.45
CA GLN A 254 -13.31 -20.64 5.30
C GLN A 254 -14.43 -21.59 5.74
N ILE A 255 -15.16 -21.26 6.82
CA ILE A 255 -16.22 -22.12 7.36
C ILE A 255 -17.50 -22.00 6.54
N TRP A 256 -17.86 -20.77 6.19
CA TRP A 256 -19.16 -20.47 5.58
C TRP A 256 -19.12 -20.42 4.05
N GLY A 257 -17.92 -20.42 3.45
CA GLY A 257 -17.72 -20.28 2.01
C GLY A 257 -18.22 -18.93 1.46
N TYR A 258 -17.93 -18.69 0.18
CA TYR A 258 -18.63 -17.64 -0.60
C TYR A 258 -20.11 -17.98 -0.84
N HIS A 259 -20.50 -19.25 -0.68
CA HIS A 259 -21.86 -19.73 -0.82
C HIS A 259 -22.65 -19.53 0.48
N LYS A 260 -23.07 -18.30 0.72
CA LYS A 260 -23.94 -17.97 1.85
C LYS A 260 -25.30 -18.66 1.72
N SER A 261 -25.78 -19.26 2.80
CA SER A 261 -27.17 -19.72 2.88
C SER A 261 -28.15 -18.54 2.83
N SER A 262 -29.35 -18.78 2.32
CA SER A 262 -30.42 -17.77 2.14
C SER A 262 -30.72 -16.97 3.41
N ARG A 263 -30.65 -17.63 4.57
CA ARG A 263 -30.93 -17.03 5.89
C ARG A 263 -29.86 -16.02 6.33
N PHE A 264 -28.59 -16.27 6.03
CA PHE A 264 -27.50 -15.31 6.29
C PHE A 264 -27.55 -14.13 5.32
N ASN A 265 -27.96 -14.35 4.07
CA ASN A 265 -28.21 -13.26 3.12
C ASN A 265 -29.32 -12.34 3.62
N LEU A 266 -30.41 -12.90 4.16
CA LEU A 266 -31.51 -12.12 4.73
C LEU A 266 -31.09 -11.32 5.97
N SER A 267 -30.30 -11.92 6.87
CA SER A 267 -29.77 -11.21 8.05
C SER A 267 -28.81 -10.08 7.66
N ALA A 268 -27.91 -10.32 6.71
CA ALA A 268 -27.02 -9.29 6.18
C ALA A 268 -27.79 -8.18 5.45
N PHE A 269 -28.85 -8.54 4.71
CA PHE A 269 -29.76 -7.61 4.06
C PHE A 269 -30.47 -6.70 5.07
N LEU A 270 -31.06 -7.27 6.13
CA LEU A 270 -31.71 -6.52 7.21
C LEU A 270 -30.72 -5.64 7.98
N HIS A 271 -29.51 -6.14 8.24
CA HIS A 271 -28.42 -5.37 8.85
C HIS A 271 -28.03 -4.18 7.97
N ASN A 272 -27.92 -4.39 6.65
CA ASN A 272 -27.61 -3.34 5.68
C ASN A 272 -28.73 -2.29 5.59
N ILE A 273 -30.00 -2.70 5.64
CA ILE A 273 -31.15 -1.77 5.70
C ILE A 273 -31.09 -0.91 6.97
N TYR A 274 -30.86 -1.54 8.13
CA TYR A 274 -30.75 -0.84 9.41
C TYR A 274 -29.62 0.21 9.38
N TYR A 275 -28.44 -0.14 8.89
CA TYR A 275 -27.33 0.81 8.82
C TYR A 275 -27.48 1.87 7.72
N ALA A 276 -28.17 1.56 6.61
CA ALA A 276 -28.37 2.51 5.52
C ALA A 276 -29.46 3.55 5.82
N HIS A 277 -30.51 3.19 6.57
CA HIS A 277 -31.70 4.03 6.72
C HIS A 277 -32.02 4.43 8.16
N LEU A 278 -31.56 3.66 9.16
CA LEU A 278 -31.91 3.91 10.58
C LEU A 278 -30.70 4.39 11.39
N SER A 279 -29.49 3.98 11.03
CA SER A 279 -28.27 4.40 11.73
C SER A 279 -27.82 5.79 11.30
N LYS A 280 -27.73 6.73 12.25
CA LYS A 280 -27.08 8.04 12.05
C LYS A 280 -25.54 7.96 11.83
N ARG A 281 -24.97 6.75 11.86
CA ARG A 281 -23.51 6.50 11.99
C ARG A 281 -22.76 6.26 10.67
N TYR A 282 -23.42 6.28 9.51
CA TYR A 282 -22.79 5.94 8.23
C TYR A 282 -22.84 7.06 7.17
N LYS A 283 -21.71 7.77 7.03
CA LYS A 283 -21.31 8.52 5.82
C LYS A 283 -20.09 7.87 5.14
N LYS A 284 -19.92 6.54 5.26
CA LYS A 284 -18.80 5.77 4.68
C LYS A 284 -19.27 5.01 3.43
N ILE A 285 -18.38 4.86 2.44
CA ILE A 285 -18.60 3.96 1.29
C ILE A 285 -18.95 2.56 1.81
N LYS A 286 -19.92 1.88 1.18
CA LYS A 286 -20.27 0.50 1.55
C LYS A 286 -19.11 -0.41 1.12
N PHE A 287 -18.79 -1.42 1.94
CA PHE A 287 -17.71 -2.38 1.65
C PHE A 287 -17.84 -3.01 0.25
N LYS A 288 -19.04 -3.47 -0.12
CA LYS A 288 -19.29 -4.05 -1.45
C LYS A 288 -19.03 -3.09 -2.60
N THR A 289 -19.34 -1.80 -2.41
CA THR A 289 -19.00 -0.77 -3.39
C THR A 289 -17.50 -0.53 -3.47
N ALA A 290 -16.77 -0.58 -2.35
CA ALA A 290 -15.31 -0.47 -2.38
C ALA A 290 -14.65 -1.70 -3.01
N GLU A 291 -15.15 -2.89 -2.71
CA GLU A 291 -14.68 -4.16 -3.28
C GLU A 291 -14.88 -4.22 -4.80
N SER A 292 -16.03 -3.76 -5.31
CA SER A 292 -16.33 -3.77 -6.74
C SER A 292 -15.45 -2.80 -7.56
N LEU A 293 -14.70 -1.89 -6.92
CA LEU A 293 -13.80 -0.97 -7.62
C LEU A 293 -12.50 -1.66 -8.07
N PHE A 294 -12.11 -2.77 -7.44
CA PHE A 294 -10.78 -3.34 -7.62
C PHE A 294 -10.84 -4.73 -8.20
N ASN A 295 -10.16 -4.93 -9.32
CA ASN A 295 -9.74 -6.23 -9.80
C ASN A 295 -8.26 -6.43 -9.45
N VAL A 296 -7.94 -7.34 -8.52
CA VAL A 296 -6.55 -7.59 -8.11
C VAL A 296 -6.18 -9.02 -8.50
N ASN A 297 -5.19 -9.16 -9.38
CA ASN A 297 -4.72 -10.45 -9.86
C ASN A 297 -3.33 -10.73 -9.27
N PHE A 298 -3.10 -11.96 -8.84
CA PHE A 298 -1.81 -12.39 -8.30
C PHE A 298 -1.14 -13.34 -9.30
N TYR A 299 0.14 -13.08 -9.61
CA TYR A 299 0.97 -13.93 -10.45
C TYR A 299 2.18 -14.37 -9.64
N ILE A 300 2.15 -15.64 -9.19
CA ILE A 300 3.12 -16.18 -8.24
C ILE A 300 4.16 -16.99 -9.00
N ASN A 301 4.98 -16.30 -9.78
CA ASN A 301 5.96 -16.86 -10.70
C ASN A 301 7.07 -15.83 -10.96
N ASP A 302 8.15 -16.27 -11.64
CA ASP A 302 9.21 -15.36 -12.08
C ASP A 302 8.61 -14.19 -12.89
N ALA A 303 8.86 -12.95 -12.44
CA ALA A 303 8.35 -11.75 -13.07
C ALA A 303 8.83 -11.62 -14.53
N ARG A 304 10.03 -12.10 -14.85
CA ARG A 304 10.60 -12.10 -16.19
C ARG A 304 9.81 -12.95 -17.18
N LYS A 305 9.21 -14.05 -16.71
CA LYS A 305 8.36 -14.92 -17.53
C LYS A 305 6.92 -14.43 -17.55
N THR A 306 6.45 -13.92 -16.41
CA THR A 306 5.08 -13.41 -16.26
C THR A 306 4.84 -12.20 -17.17
N ILE A 307 5.76 -11.23 -17.23
CA ILE A 307 5.60 -9.99 -18.03
C ILE A 307 5.41 -10.26 -19.53
N LEU A 308 5.94 -11.37 -20.04
CA LEU A 308 5.79 -11.79 -21.43
C LEU A 308 4.35 -12.26 -21.73
N GLN A 309 3.64 -12.78 -20.73
CA GLN A 309 2.29 -13.32 -20.87
C GLN A 309 1.19 -12.29 -20.64
N LEU A 310 1.50 -11.22 -19.89
CA LEU A 310 0.56 -10.13 -19.62
C LEU A 310 0.12 -9.47 -20.93
N LYS A 311 -1.06 -8.87 -20.96
CA LYS A 311 -1.62 -8.21 -22.15
C LYS A 311 -2.05 -6.79 -21.81
N GLY A 312 -1.88 -5.89 -22.79
CA GLY A 312 -2.20 -4.48 -22.64
C GLY A 312 -1.09 -3.70 -21.93
N GLU A 313 -1.44 -2.45 -21.62
CA GLU A 313 -0.54 -1.46 -21.03
C GLU A 313 -1.00 -1.08 -19.62
N TYR A 314 -0.05 -0.59 -18.83
CA TYR A 314 -0.22 -0.11 -17.47
C TYR A 314 0.02 1.39 -17.41
N ASP A 315 -0.82 2.06 -16.64
CA ASP A 315 -0.70 3.48 -16.33
C ASP A 315 0.34 3.72 -15.25
N LEU A 316 0.48 2.77 -14.32
CA LEU A 316 1.48 2.80 -13.26
C LEU A 316 2.22 1.47 -13.18
N ILE A 317 3.54 1.54 -13.06
CA ILE A 317 4.40 0.41 -12.73
C ILE A 317 5.13 0.75 -11.44
N PHE A 318 4.88 -0.01 -10.38
CA PHE A 318 5.65 0.02 -9.15
C PHE A 318 6.74 -1.04 -9.25
N LEU A 319 7.99 -0.61 -9.37
CA LEU A 319 9.16 -1.50 -9.38
C LEU A 319 9.83 -1.46 -8.00
N ASP A 320 9.41 -2.39 -7.14
CA ASP A 320 9.83 -2.49 -5.73
C ASP A 320 10.56 -3.81 -5.44
N ALA A 321 11.48 -4.18 -6.33
CA ALA A 321 12.32 -5.35 -6.17
C ALA A 321 13.42 -5.13 -5.13
N PHE A 322 14.00 -6.22 -4.59
CA PHE A 322 15.28 -6.11 -3.88
C PHE A 322 16.33 -5.39 -4.73
N THR A 323 17.37 -4.86 -4.07
CA THR A 323 18.46 -4.16 -4.76
C THR A 323 19.07 -5.02 -5.86
N TYR A 324 19.65 -4.37 -6.87
CA TYR A 324 20.25 -5.04 -8.02
C TYR A 324 21.37 -6.03 -7.67
N THR A 325 21.97 -5.95 -6.48
CA THR A 325 22.96 -6.95 -6.03
C THR A 325 22.32 -8.25 -5.56
N LYS A 326 21.02 -8.25 -5.25
CA LYS A 326 20.26 -9.41 -4.76
C LYS A 326 19.33 -9.98 -5.81
N ALA A 327 18.65 -9.10 -6.55
CA ALA A 327 17.74 -9.47 -7.62
C ALA A 327 18.14 -8.80 -8.96
N PRO A 328 19.37 -8.99 -9.46
CA PRO A 328 19.87 -8.29 -10.66
C PRO A 328 18.98 -8.51 -11.89
N GLN A 329 18.27 -9.64 -11.95
CA GLN A 329 17.42 -9.99 -13.08
C GLN A 329 16.27 -8.98 -13.28
N LEU A 330 15.78 -8.37 -12.19
CA LEU A 330 14.72 -7.36 -12.20
C LEU A 330 15.21 -5.93 -12.49
N TRP A 331 16.52 -5.75 -12.67
CA TRP A 331 17.16 -4.49 -13.02
C TRP A 331 18.01 -4.59 -14.30
N SER A 332 17.82 -5.67 -15.05
CA SER A 332 18.48 -5.89 -16.34
C SER A 332 17.89 -4.98 -17.42
N VAL A 333 18.71 -4.62 -18.41
CA VAL A 333 18.24 -3.85 -19.59
C VAL A 333 17.04 -4.54 -20.24
N GLU A 334 17.09 -5.87 -20.36
CA GLU A 334 16.08 -6.69 -21.02
C GLU A 334 14.76 -6.72 -20.24
N PHE A 335 14.79 -6.83 -18.91
CA PHE A 335 13.57 -6.80 -18.12
C PHE A 335 12.93 -5.39 -18.13
N ILE A 336 13.74 -4.34 -18.02
CA ILE A 336 13.25 -2.96 -18.14
C ILE A 336 12.69 -2.69 -19.55
N ALA A 337 13.24 -3.30 -20.59
CA ALA A 337 12.69 -3.24 -21.95
C ALA A 337 11.28 -3.84 -22.03
N GLU A 338 11.04 -4.95 -21.35
CA GLU A 338 9.69 -5.53 -21.25
C GLU A 338 8.73 -4.61 -20.48
N LEU A 339 9.18 -3.97 -19.38
CA LEU A 339 8.37 -2.96 -18.71
C LEU A 339 8.05 -1.76 -19.62
N TYR A 340 9.01 -1.30 -20.42
CA TYR A 340 8.80 -0.23 -21.41
C TYR A 340 7.75 -0.60 -22.46
N LYS A 341 7.68 -1.87 -22.89
CA LYS A 341 6.63 -2.34 -23.81
C LYS A 341 5.23 -2.36 -23.15
N ARG A 342 5.17 -2.47 -21.83
CA ARG A 342 3.91 -2.60 -21.07
C ARG A 342 3.46 -1.32 -20.40
N ILE A 343 4.23 -0.25 -20.41
CA ILE A 343 3.77 1.04 -19.88
C ILE A 343 3.05 1.83 -20.98
N SER A 344 1.93 2.49 -20.64
CA SER A 344 1.24 3.37 -21.58
C SER A 344 2.09 4.61 -21.90
N ASP A 345 1.78 5.31 -22.99
CA ASP A 345 2.57 6.49 -23.42
C ASP A 345 2.63 7.58 -22.35
N SER A 346 1.57 7.72 -21.55
CA SER A 346 1.48 8.67 -20.44
C SER A 346 1.73 8.04 -19.06
N GLY A 347 2.07 6.75 -19.02
CA GLY A 347 2.24 5.98 -17.81
C GLY A 347 3.52 6.33 -17.05
N LEU A 348 3.54 5.97 -15.76
CA LEU A 348 4.65 6.24 -14.84
C LEU A 348 5.22 4.96 -14.25
N LEU A 349 6.54 4.76 -14.40
CA LEU A 349 7.30 3.77 -13.65
C LEU A 349 7.95 4.47 -12.46
N MET A 350 7.79 3.93 -11.26
CA MET A 350 8.41 4.46 -10.04
C MET A 350 9.17 3.36 -9.32
N THR A 351 10.29 3.76 -8.72
CA THR A 351 11.12 2.87 -7.90
C THR A 351 11.83 3.66 -6.81
N TYR A 352 12.14 2.98 -5.70
CA TYR A 352 12.91 3.58 -4.61
C TYR A 352 14.38 3.82 -4.95
N SER A 353 14.93 3.13 -5.97
CA SER A 353 16.35 3.21 -6.26
C SER A 353 16.73 4.58 -6.81
N THR A 354 17.80 5.15 -6.27
CA THR A 354 18.45 6.38 -6.76
C THR A 354 19.78 6.09 -7.47
N SER A 355 20.09 4.80 -7.70
CA SER A 355 21.40 4.40 -8.22
C SER A 355 21.61 4.88 -9.66
N ALA A 356 22.86 5.23 -9.98
CA ALA A 356 23.25 5.60 -11.34
C ALA A 356 22.99 4.45 -12.32
N GLN A 357 23.24 3.20 -11.91
CA GLN A 357 22.97 2.01 -12.72
C GLN A 357 21.49 1.87 -13.10
N VAL A 358 20.56 1.99 -12.15
CA VAL A 358 19.12 1.87 -12.44
C VAL A 358 18.65 3.01 -13.35
N ARG A 359 19.09 4.23 -13.06
CA ARG A 359 18.76 5.41 -13.89
C ARG A 359 19.31 5.27 -15.30
N ASN A 360 20.55 4.79 -15.46
CA ASN A 360 21.14 4.55 -16.77
C ASN A 360 20.38 3.46 -17.54
N THR A 361 20.01 2.36 -16.88
CA THR A 361 19.23 1.28 -17.48
C THR A 361 17.87 1.76 -18.00
N LEU A 362 17.21 2.68 -17.27
CA LEU A 362 15.98 3.33 -17.73
C LEU A 362 16.23 4.25 -18.93
N LEU A 363 17.31 5.05 -18.91
CA LEU A 363 17.69 5.93 -20.03
C LEU A 363 18.00 5.13 -21.30
N GLU A 364 18.75 4.02 -21.20
CA GLU A 364 19.05 3.11 -22.31
C GLU A 364 17.78 2.50 -22.91
N ASN A 365 16.77 2.25 -22.07
CA ASN A 365 15.44 1.80 -22.48
C ASN A 365 14.51 2.94 -22.92
N LYS A 366 15.06 4.11 -23.29
CA LYS A 366 14.32 5.25 -23.87
C LYS A 366 13.28 5.89 -22.94
N PHE A 367 13.36 5.65 -21.63
CA PHE A 367 12.58 6.42 -20.68
C PHE A 367 13.15 7.83 -20.52
N TYR A 368 12.26 8.81 -20.36
CA TYR A 368 12.62 10.03 -19.68
C TYR A 368 12.66 9.76 -18.19
N VAL A 369 13.76 10.12 -17.54
CA VAL A 369 14.03 9.79 -16.13
C VAL A 369 14.10 11.05 -15.28
N GLY A 370 13.48 10.99 -14.10
CA GLY A 370 13.51 12.05 -13.10
C GLY A 370 13.61 11.53 -11.68
N LYS A 371 13.64 12.48 -10.75
CA LYS A 371 13.81 12.27 -9.32
C LYS A 371 12.49 12.35 -8.58
N ILE A 372 12.39 11.52 -7.56
CA ILE A 372 11.35 11.64 -6.54
C ILE A 372 11.97 12.31 -5.32
N TYR A 373 11.34 13.39 -4.86
CA TYR A 373 11.78 14.16 -3.70
C TYR A 373 10.87 13.93 -2.50
N ASP A 374 11.50 13.78 -1.34
CA ASP A 374 10.83 13.88 -0.06
C ASP A 374 10.41 15.34 0.17
N LYS A 375 9.12 15.57 0.41
CA LYS A 375 8.58 16.93 0.55
C LYS A 375 9.09 17.67 1.79
N LYS A 376 9.49 16.95 2.84
CA LYS A 376 9.90 17.52 4.12
C LYS A 376 11.39 17.86 4.13
N THR A 377 12.22 16.96 3.61
CA THR A 377 13.68 17.06 3.66
C THR A 377 14.28 17.58 2.35
N ASN A 378 13.49 17.62 1.27
CA ASN A 378 13.92 17.94 -0.09
C ASN A 378 15.07 17.04 -0.59
N ARG A 379 15.21 15.85 -0.01
CA ARG A 379 16.18 14.84 -0.44
C ARG A 379 15.58 13.96 -1.53
N VAL A 380 16.44 13.46 -2.40
CA VAL A 380 16.04 12.50 -3.44
C VAL A 380 15.86 11.13 -2.80
N ILE A 381 14.66 10.56 -2.91
CA ILE A 381 14.26 9.30 -2.27
C ILE A 381 13.88 8.20 -3.26
N GLY A 382 13.89 8.50 -4.56
CA GLY A 382 13.58 7.53 -5.60
C GLY A 382 13.75 8.08 -7.01
N THR A 383 13.32 7.27 -7.97
CA THR A 383 13.37 7.56 -9.40
C THR A 383 11.99 7.35 -10.01
N ILE A 384 11.61 8.26 -10.91
CA ILE A 384 10.37 8.19 -11.71
C ILE A 384 10.75 8.22 -13.19
N ALA A 385 10.05 7.43 -14.01
CA ALA A 385 10.31 7.29 -15.43
C ALA A 385 9.02 7.25 -16.25
N SER A 386 9.05 7.76 -17.47
CA SER A 386 7.91 7.77 -18.39
C SER A 386 8.36 7.83 -19.84
N LYS A 387 7.51 7.36 -20.77
CA LYS A 387 7.66 7.60 -22.20
C LYS A 387 7.42 9.06 -22.57
N ASP A 388 6.62 9.77 -21.77
CA ASP A 388 6.29 11.17 -21.97
C ASP A 388 7.14 12.07 -21.08
N LYS A 389 7.99 12.88 -21.70
CA LYS A 389 8.86 13.84 -21.02
C LYS A 389 8.07 14.83 -20.15
N THR A 390 6.85 15.19 -20.53
CA THR A 390 6.03 16.16 -19.81
C THR A 390 5.58 15.65 -18.43
N LYS A 391 5.60 14.32 -18.23
CA LYS A 391 5.32 13.68 -16.95
C LYS A 391 6.47 13.78 -15.96
N ILE A 392 7.69 14.10 -16.41
CA ILE A 392 8.88 14.17 -15.57
C ILE A 392 9.06 15.59 -15.01
N LYS A 393 8.50 15.83 -13.82
CA LYS A 393 8.57 17.14 -13.13
C LYS A 393 9.99 17.55 -12.75
N HIS A 394 10.83 16.60 -12.36
CA HIS A 394 12.20 16.85 -11.90
C HIS A 394 13.20 15.98 -12.65
N PRO A 395 13.57 16.33 -13.90
CA PRO A 395 14.49 15.53 -14.70
C PRO A 395 15.88 15.46 -14.07
N LEU A 396 16.65 14.45 -14.48
CA LEU A 396 18.08 14.35 -14.13
C LEU A 396 18.84 15.55 -14.70
N ASN A 397 19.71 16.15 -13.88
CA ASN A 397 20.59 17.24 -14.34
C ASN A 397 21.86 16.69 -15.01
N THR A 398 22.68 17.59 -15.55
CA THR A 398 23.95 17.24 -16.21
C THR A 398 24.92 16.48 -15.30
N TYR A 399 24.92 16.78 -14.01
CA TYR A 399 25.73 16.06 -13.03
C TYR A 399 25.29 14.60 -12.92
N GLU A 400 23.99 14.35 -12.77
CA GLU A 400 23.40 13.02 -12.61
C GLU A 400 23.48 12.17 -13.88
N ILE A 401 23.24 12.78 -15.05
CA ILE A 401 23.46 12.11 -16.35
C ILE A 401 24.93 11.73 -16.49
N GLY A 402 25.85 12.63 -16.12
CA GLY A 402 27.28 12.31 -16.14
C GLY A 402 27.66 11.18 -15.17
N LEU A 403 27.00 11.06 -14.00
CA LEU A 403 27.16 9.90 -13.11
C LEU A 403 26.69 8.60 -13.76
N CYS A 404 25.58 8.63 -14.49
CA CYS A 404 25.08 7.48 -15.27
C CYS A 404 26.08 7.06 -16.36
N ASN A 405 26.86 7.99 -16.90
CA ASN A 405 27.89 7.71 -17.90
C ASN A 405 29.25 7.29 -17.30
N THR A 406 29.33 7.02 -15.99
CA THR A 406 30.52 6.47 -15.35
C THR A 406 30.42 4.95 -15.20
N LYS A 407 31.49 4.30 -14.72
CA LYS A 407 31.42 2.87 -14.36
C LYS A 407 30.30 2.52 -13.36
N ALA A 408 29.82 3.49 -12.58
CA ALA A 408 28.70 3.27 -11.65
C ALA A 408 27.34 3.14 -12.35
N GLY A 409 27.23 3.56 -13.62
CA GLY A 409 26.01 3.43 -14.41
C GLY A 409 25.98 2.20 -15.32
N ILE A 410 27.06 1.40 -15.38
CA ILE A 410 27.09 0.17 -16.18
C ILE A 410 25.91 -0.74 -15.76
N PRO A 411 25.01 -1.06 -16.71
CA PRO A 411 23.77 -1.78 -16.44
C PRO A 411 24.03 -3.26 -16.12
N TYR A 412 22.96 -3.98 -15.78
CA TYR A 412 22.96 -5.44 -15.76
C TYR A 412 22.32 -5.96 -17.06
N HIS A 413 22.77 -7.11 -17.51
CA HIS A 413 22.22 -7.78 -18.69
C HIS A 413 21.75 -9.19 -18.31
N ASP A 414 20.53 -9.53 -18.74
CA ASP A 414 19.95 -10.87 -18.67
C ASP A 414 19.52 -11.30 -20.08
N PRO A 415 20.48 -11.66 -20.96
CA PRO A 415 20.18 -12.09 -22.31
C PRO A 415 19.26 -13.32 -22.26
N ASN A 416 18.05 -13.18 -22.81
CA ASN A 416 16.96 -14.19 -22.82
C ASN A 416 16.10 -14.28 -21.55
N LEU A 417 16.24 -13.35 -20.60
CA LEU A 417 15.38 -13.28 -19.40
C LEU A 417 15.39 -14.59 -18.60
N SER A 418 16.54 -15.23 -18.47
CA SER A 418 16.69 -16.58 -17.92
C SER A 418 18.01 -16.84 -17.20
N PHE A 419 18.97 -15.92 -17.25
CA PHE A 419 20.24 -16.09 -16.55
C PHE A 419 19.98 -16.16 -15.04
N ASP A 420 20.83 -16.90 -14.34
CA ASP A 420 20.81 -16.86 -12.89
C ASP A 420 21.45 -15.55 -12.38
N SER A 421 21.28 -15.26 -11.08
CA SER A 421 21.83 -14.02 -10.51
C SER A 421 23.36 -13.94 -10.63
N LYS A 422 24.05 -15.08 -10.57
CA LYS A 422 25.51 -15.14 -10.58
C LYS A 422 26.04 -14.81 -11.97
N ASP A 423 25.46 -15.39 -13.01
CA ASP A 423 25.82 -15.14 -14.41
C ASP A 423 25.64 -13.66 -14.77
N ILE A 424 24.52 -13.06 -14.35
CA ILE A 424 24.24 -11.64 -14.59
C ILE A 424 25.27 -10.75 -13.87
N MET A 425 25.64 -11.10 -12.64
CA MET A 425 26.68 -10.38 -11.90
C MET A 425 28.07 -10.54 -12.54
N GLU A 426 28.44 -11.74 -12.96
CA GLU A 426 29.72 -12.01 -13.62
C GLU A 426 29.84 -11.26 -14.95
N LEU A 427 28.77 -11.22 -15.75
CA LEU A 427 28.72 -10.45 -16.99
C LEU A 427 28.94 -8.95 -16.73
N ARG A 428 28.25 -8.38 -15.75
CA ARG A 428 28.46 -6.98 -15.38
C ARG A 428 29.88 -6.72 -14.86
N GLU A 429 30.44 -7.61 -14.06
CA GLU A 429 31.82 -7.46 -13.56
C GLU A 429 32.85 -7.57 -14.69
N TYR A 430 32.57 -8.37 -15.72
CA TYR A 430 33.36 -8.38 -16.94
C TYR A 430 33.30 -7.02 -17.66
N GLU A 431 32.10 -6.49 -17.91
CA GLU A 431 31.91 -5.17 -18.53
C GLU A 431 32.56 -4.05 -17.72
N PHE A 432 32.41 -4.08 -16.40
CA PHE A 432 33.01 -3.11 -15.49
C PHE A 432 34.55 -3.08 -15.58
N ARG A 433 35.18 -4.26 -15.64
CA ARG A 433 36.65 -4.38 -15.74
C ARG A 433 37.19 -3.94 -17.10
N HIS A 434 36.47 -4.22 -18.18
CA HIS A 434 36.89 -3.90 -19.55
C HIS A 434 36.39 -2.55 -20.06
N SER A 435 35.61 -1.82 -19.26
CA SER A 435 35.11 -0.49 -19.61
C SER A 435 36.20 0.59 -19.47
N ASP A 436 36.33 1.44 -20.49
CA ASP A 436 37.15 2.66 -20.48
C ASP A 436 36.47 3.84 -19.77
N LEU A 437 35.24 3.66 -19.28
CA LEU A 437 34.53 4.71 -18.56
C LEU A 437 35.29 5.10 -17.29
N MET A 438 35.22 6.38 -16.93
CA MET A 438 35.82 6.85 -15.69
C MET A 438 35.05 6.33 -14.47
N SER A 439 35.73 6.25 -13.32
CA SER A 439 35.06 5.93 -12.06
C SER A 439 34.17 7.08 -11.58
N SER A 440 33.09 6.76 -10.87
CA SER A 440 32.20 7.76 -10.26
C SER A 440 32.95 8.67 -9.29
N SER A 441 33.88 8.14 -8.48
CA SER A 441 34.71 8.94 -7.59
C SER A 441 35.58 9.96 -8.32
N LYS A 442 36.18 9.57 -9.46
CA LYS A 442 36.97 10.48 -10.30
C LYS A 442 36.07 11.56 -10.92
N TYR A 443 34.89 11.18 -11.40
CA TYR A 443 33.91 12.12 -11.94
C TYR A 443 33.47 13.16 -10.89
N MET A 444 33.10 12.72 -9.69
CA MET A 444 32.70 13.58 -8.58
C MET A 444 33.81 14.57 -8.21
N LYS A 445 35.06 14.11 -8.13
CA LYS A 445 36.23 14.97 -7.85
C LYS A 445 36.46 16.02 -8.94
N ILE A 446 36.29 15.67 -10.22
CA ILE A 446 36.46 16.63 -11.32
C ILE A 446 35.38 17.71 -11.28
N ARG A 447 34.12 17.34 -11.00
CA ARG A 447 33.01 18.30 -10.91
C ARG A 447 33.14 19.21 -9.69
N SER A 448 33.51 18.68 -8.52
CA SER A 448 33.72 19.50 -7.33
C SER A 448 34.81 20.56 -7.52
N LEU A 449 35.84 20.26 -8.32
CA LEU A 449 36.91 21.21 -8.66
C LEU A 449 36.46 22.30 -9.66
N LYS A 450 35.37 22.07 -10.40
CA LYS A 450 34.82 23.02 -11.37
C LYS A 450 33.76 23.97 -10.79
N ASN A 451 33.46 23.88 -9.48
CA ASN A 451 32.36 24.60 -8.82
C ASN A 451 31.00 24.40 -9.53
N GLU A 452 30.78 23.21 -10.10
CA GLU A 452 29.52 22.80 -10.76
C GLU A 452 28.77 21.72 -9.98
#